data_AF-A0AAU5JMZ2-F1
#
_entry.id   AF-A0AAU5JMZ2-F1
#
_cell.length_a   1.000
_cell.length_b   1.000
_cell.length_c   1.000
_cell.angle_alpha   90.00
_cell.angle_beta   90.00
_cell.angle_gamma   90.00
#
_symmetry.space_group_name_H-M   'P 1'
#
loop_
_entity.id
_entity.type
_entity.pdbx_description
1 polymer ?
#
loop_
_entity_poly.entity_id
_entity_poly.type
_entity_poly.pdbx_seq_one_letter_code
_entity_poly.pdbx_strand_id
1 'polypeptide(L)'
;MLSRTAGTDALLVTPAAEPERAIALGSTHPHSPGVAEIGVLVEDTWQRRGVGRLLLRRLTERCRLQGVAALTAQTLSGRRALLGVVREEAAGPLEYGPLSDTVRMTATLAARSSADAQL
;
A
#
# COMPACT_ATOMS: atom_id res chain seq x y z
N MET A 1 23.69 -4.36 -16.68
CA MET A 1 23.20 -4.73 -15.33
C MET A 1 21.80 -4.12 -15.20
N LEU A 2 20.75 -4.89 -15.48
CA LEU A 2 19.36 -4.39 -15.43
C LEU A 2 18.97 -4.28 -13.96
N SER A 3 18.89 -3.06 -13.42
CA SER A 3 18.29 -2.82 -12.11
C SER A 3 16.85 -3.29 -12.19
N ARG A 4 16.53 -4.40 -11.53
CA ARG A 4 15.15 -4.86 -11.40
C ARG A 4 14.45 -3.83 -10.53
N THR A 5 13.62 -2.98 -11.13
CA THR A 5 12.86 -1.99 -10.39
C THR A 5 11.75 -2.71 -9.61
N ALA A 6 12.11 -3.27 -8.45
CA ALA A 6 11.17 -3.78 -7.48
C ALA A 6 10.27 -2.63 -7.02
N GLY A 7 8.97 -2.88 -6.84
CA GLY A 7 8.02 -1.89 -6.33
C GLY A 7 6.89 -1.48 -7.27
N THR A 8 6.85 -1.91 -8.53
CA THR A 8 5.66 -1.71 -9.39
C THR A 8 4.70 -2.90 -9.26
N ASP A 9 3.45 -2.64 -8.88
CA ASP A 9 2.37 -3.62 -8.88
C ASP A 9 1.00 -2.93 -8.93
N ALA A 10 -0.05 -3.65 -9.33
CA ALA A 10 -1.42 -3.16 -9.31
C ALA A 10 -2.41 -4.29 -9.02
N LEU A 11 -3.46 -3.95 -8.29
CA LEU A 11 -4.58 -4.83 -7.94
C LEU A 11 -5.90 -4.12 -8.20
N LEU A 12 -6.81 -4.80 -8.89
CA LEU A 12 -8.20 -4.39 -9.04
C LEU A 12 -9.09 -5.25 -8.15
N VAL A 13 -10.15 -4.65 -7.60
CA VAL A 13 -11.24 -5.38 -6.97
C VAL A 13 -12.46 -5.26 -7.86
N THR A 14 -13.09 -6.39 -8.16
CA THR A 14 -14.29 -6.48 -8.97
C THR A 14 -15.39 -7.20 -8.18
N PRO A 15 -16.68 -6.83 -8.32
CA PRO A 15 -17.77 -7.61 -7.77
C PRO A 15 -17.83 -8.97 -8.45
N ALA A 16 -18.08 -10.04 -7.69
CA ALA A 16 -18.18 -11.39 -8.26
C ALA A 16 -19.28 -11.52 -9.34
N ALA A 17 -20.35 -10.73 -9.23
CA ALA A 17 -21.43 -10.67 -10.22
C ALA A 17 -21.09 -9.86 -11.47
N GLU A 18 -20.08 -8.97 -11.40
CA GLU A 18 -19.69 -8.05 -12.47
C GLU A 18 -18.15 -8.02 -12.60
N PRO A 19 -17.51 -9.12 -13.05
CA PRO A 19 -16.05 -9.26 -13.01
C PRO A 19 -15.30 -8.26 -13.90
N GLU A 20 -15.97 -7.68 -14.90
CA GLU A 20 -15.41 -6.64 -15.78
C GLU A 20 -15.45 -5.23 -15.15
N ARG A 21 -16.15 -5.06 -14.03
CA ARG A 21 -16.31 -3.76 -13.36
C ARG A 21 -15.35 -3.64 -12.18
N ALA A 22 -14.31 -2.83 -12.35
CA ALA A 22 -13.46 -2.44 -11.23
C ALA A 22 -14.19 -1.47 -10.29
N ILE A 23 -14.27 -1.81 -9.00
CA ILE A 23 -14.82 -0.96 -7.92
C ILE A 23 -13.72 -0.38 -7.03
N ALA A 24 -12.50 -0.90 -7.13
CA ALA A 24 -11.33 -0.35 -6.47
C ALA A 24 -10.04 -0.69 -7.23
N LEU A 25 -9.04 0.18 -7.05
CA LEU A 25 -7.69 0.02 -7.56
C LEU A 25 -6.72 0.28 -6.40
N GLY A 26 -5.72 -0.57 -6.27
CA GLY A 26 -4.51 -0.26 -5.51
C GLY A 26 -3.30 -0.43 -6.41
N SER A 27 -2.30 0.43 -6.24
CA SER A 27 -1.04 0.31 -6.98
C SER A 27 0.15 0.68 -6.13
N THR A 28 1.31 0.15 -6.51
CA THR A 28 2.60 0.55 -5.99
C THR A 28 3.51 0.98 -7.13
N HIS A 29 4.35 1.97 -6.89
CA HIS A 29 5.33 2.46 -7.85
C HIS A 29 6.68 2.73 -7.16
N PRO A 30 7.82 2.46 -7.79
CA PRO A 30 9.13 2.82 -7.26
C PRO A 30 9.21 4.33 -6.97
N HIS A 31 9.67 4.69 -5.78
CA HIS A 31 9.79 6.08 -5.34
C HIS A 31 11.25 6.51 -5.18
N SER A 32 12.03 5.70 -4.46
CA SER A 32 13.49 5.85 -4.30
C SER A 32 14.11 4.47 -4.10
N PRO A 33 15.46 4.33 -4.08
CA PRO A 33 16.08 3.03 -3.84
C PRO A 33 15.54 2.35 -2.57
N GLY A 34 14.93 1.17 -2.73
CA GLY A 34 14.32 0.40 -1.64
C GLY A 34 12.97 0.92 -1.14
N VAL A 35 12.39 1.97 -1.74
CA VAL A 35 11.12 2.56 -1.31
C VAL A 35 10.12 2.58 -2.46
N ALA A 36 8.90 2.14 -2.21
CA ALA A 36 7.79 2.25 -3.16
C ALA A 36 6.69 3.17 -2.61
N GLU A 37 6.07 3.95 -3.48
CA GLU A 37 4.86 4.70 -3.18
C GLU A 37 3.64 3.79 -3.37
N ILE A 38 2.68 3.85 -2.45
CA ILE A 38 1.43 3.08 -2.50
C ILE A 38 0.21 4.01 -2.56
N GLY A 39 -0.71 3.69 -3.46
CA GLY A 39 -1.98 4.41 -3.63
C GLY A 39 -3.17 3.46 -3.66
N VAL A 40 -4.32 3.91 -3.15
CA VAL A 40 -5.59 3.17 -3.19
C VAL A 40 -6.75 4.10 -3.50
N LEU A 41 -7.60 3.68 -4.44
CA LEU A 41 -8.86 4.31 -4.82
C LEU A 41 -9.98 3.29 -4.68
N VAL A 42 -11.09 3.69 -4.04
CA VAL A 42 -12.29 2.85 -3.86
C VAL A 42 -13.50 3.69 -4.23
N GLU A 43 -14.37 3.15 -5.10
CA GLU A 43 -15.65 3.77 -5.45
C GLU A 43 -16.46 4.08 -4.17
N ASP A 44 -17.07 5.25 -4.09
CA ASP A 44 -17.68 5.78 -2.86
C ASP A 44 -18.68 4.81 -2.22
N THR A 45 -19.52 4.15 -3.02
CA THR A 45 -20.52 3.16 -2.59
C THR A 45 -19.90 1.95 -1.86
N TRP A 46 -18.63 1.67 -2.15
CA TRP A 46 -17.86 0.54 -1.62
C TRP A 46 -16.87 0.94 -0.52
N GLN A 47 -16.78 2.22 -0.19
CA GLN A 47 -15.98 2.71 0.93
C GLN A 47 -16.53 2.23 2.28
N ARG A 48 -15.66 2.22 3.30
CA ARG A 48 -15.96 1.75 4.69
C ARG A 48 -16.43 0.29 4.79
N ARG A 49 -16.25 -0.51 3.73
CA ARG A 49 -16.49 -1.97 3.72
C ARG A 49 -15.22 -2.82 3.81
N GLY A 50 -14.08 -2.20 4.12
CA GLY A 50 -12.78 -2.89 4.24
C GLY A 50 -12.01 -3.09 2.94
N VAL A 51 -12.56 -2.71 1.77
CA VAL A 51 -11.92 -2.90 0.45
C VAL A 51 -10.52 -2.27 0.38
N GLY A 52 -10.38 -1.01 0.81
CA GLY A 52 -9.07 -0.34 0.78
C GLY A 52 -8.04 -0.97 1.72
N ARG A 53 -8.49 -1.49 2.87
CA ARG A 53 -7.64 -2.21 3.82
C ARG A 53 -7.14 -3.53 3.24
N LEU A 54 -8.01 -4.27 2.54
CA LEU A 54 -7.64 -5.50 1.84
C LEU A 54 -6.56 -5.24 0.78
N LEU A 55 -6.76 -4.20 -0.05
CA LEU A 55 -5.79 -3.79 -1.07
C LEU A 55 -4.43 -3.43 -0.47
N LEU A 56 -4.42 -2.58 0.57
CA LEU A 56 -3.18 -2.16 1.25
C LEU A 56 -2.41 -3.36 1.83
N ARG A 57 -3.09 -4.29 2.50
CA ARG A 57 -2.45 -5.50 3.04
C ARG A 57 -1.82 -6.34 1.94
N ARG A 58 -2.57 -6.60 0.86
CA ARG A 58 -2.10 -7.46 -0.23
C ARG A 58 -0.94 -6.85 -1.00
N LEU A 59 -1.00 -5.54 -1.27
CA LEU A 59 0.12 -4.83 -1.92
C LEU A 59 1.34 -4.77 -1.01
N THR A 60 1.16 -4.53 0.30
CA THR A 60 2.27 -4.51 1.25
C THR A 60 2.99 -5.85 1.30
N GLU A 61 2.24 -6.95 1.35
CA GLU A 61 2.79 -8.31 1.29
C GLU A 61 3.60 -8.54 0.01
N ARG A 62 3.07 -8.14 -1.16
CA ARG A 62 3.78 -8.27 -2.44
C ARG A 62 5.03 -7.39 -2.49
N CYS A 63 5.00 -6.19 -1.95
CA CYS A 63 6.18 -5.34 -1.80
C CYS A 63 7.25 -5.99 -0.92
N ARG A 64 6.87 -6.63 0.20
CA ARG A 64 7.81 -7.42 1.02
C ARG A 64 8.45 -8.54 0.19
N LEU A 65 7.66 -9.27 -0.59
CA LEU A 65 8.17 -10.33 -1.48
C LEU A 65 9.10 -9.82 -2.59
N GLN A 66 8.94 -8.56 -3.00
CA GLN A 66 9.79 -7.90 -3.98
C GLN A 66 11.05 -7.27 -3.37
N GLY A 67 11.21 -7.28 -2.03
CA GLY A 67 12.36 -6.68 -1.35
C GLY A 67 12.26 -5.16 -1.17
N VAL A 68 11.06 -4.60 -1.25
CA VAL A 68 10.82 -3.19 -0.88
C VAL A 68 11.03 -3.04 0.64
N ALA A 69 11.87 -2.11 1.04
CA ALA A 69 12.24 -1.87 2.44
C ALA A 69 11.27 -0.90 3.14
N ALA A 70 10.66 0.03 2.40
CA ALA A 70 9.67 0.95 2.95
C ALA A 70 8.58 1.30 1.93
N LEU A 71 7.40 1.64 2.46
CA LEU A 71 6.32 2.22 1.69
C LEU A 71 6.14 3.69 2.06
N THR A 72 5.89 4.52 1.06
CA THR A 72 5.44 5.90 1.26
C THR A 72 4.03 6.08 0.70
N ALA A 73 3.23 6.94 1.33
CA ALA A 73 1.94 7.32 0.80
C ALA A 73 1.63 8.78 1.11
N GLN A 74 0.81 9.41 0.27
CA GLN A 74 0.34 10.78 0.46
C GLN A 74 -1.18 10.80 0.57
N THR A 75 -1.70 11.56 1.52
CA THR A 75 -3.14 11.76 1.68
C THR A 75 -3.45 13.18 2.11
N LEU A 76 -4.63 13.69 1.75
CA LEU A 76 -5.09 15.00 2.22
C LEU A 76 -5.20 15.02 3.76
N SER A 77 -4.86 16.14 4.36
CA SER A 77 -4.92 16.44 5.79
C SER A 77 -6.37 16.34 6.30
N GLY A 78 -6.80 15.13 6.64
CA GLY A 78 -8.17 14.82 7.06
C GLY A 78 -8.64 13.42 6.68
N ARG A 79 -8.03 12.78 5.67
CA ARG A 79 -8.36 11.42 5.25
C ARG A 79 -7.54 10.38 6.03
N ARG A 80 -7.96 10.12 7.26
CA ARG A 80 -7.24 9.25 8.23
C ARG A 80 -7.36 7.74 7.98
N ALA A 81 -8.19 7.28 7.05
CA ALA A 81 -8.41 5.85 6.82
C ALA A 81 -7.14 5.11 6.39
N LEU A 82 -6.30 5.76 5.58
CA LEU A 82 -5.01 5.22 5.13
C LEU A 82 -4.02 5.06 6.31
N LEU A 83 -4.03 6.01 7.26
CA LEU A 83 -3.15 6.02 8.44
C LEU A 83 -3.31 4.75 9.29
N GLY A 84 -4.55 4.31 9.50
CA GLY A 84 -4.83 3.17 10.37
C GLY A 84 -4.23 1.87 9.84
N VAL A 85 -4.35 1.65 8.53
CA VAL A 85 -3.87 0.42 7.90
C VAL A 85 -2.34 0.44 7.72
N VAL A 86 -1.77 1.57 7.30
CA VAL A 86 -0.31 1.72 7.17
C VAL A 86 0.37 1.52 8.53
N ARG A 87 -0.23 1.99 9.63
CA ARG A 87 0.30 1.79 10.98
C ARG A 87 0.29 0.33 11.44
N GLU A 88 -0.70 -0.46 11.05
CA GLU A 88 -0.75 -1.89 11.37
C GLU A 88 0.33 -2.70 10.65
N GLU A 89 0.71 -2.27 9.45
CA GLU A 89 1.67 -2.98 8.60
C GLU A 89 3.12 -2.50 8.77
N ALA A 90 3.34 -1.40 9.48
CA ALA A 90 4.63 -0.82 9.72
C ALA A 90 5.40 -1.60 10.79
N ALA A 91 6.69 -1.83 10.55
CA ALA A 91 7.62 -2.43 11.51
C ALA A 91 8.18 -1.44 12.52
N GLY A 92 7.72 -0.18 12.49
CA GLY A 92 8.29 0.92 13.26
C GLY A 92 7.40 2.16 13.23
N PRO A 93 7.89 3.26 13.83
CA PRO A 93 7.15 4.52 13.84
C PRO A 93 6.92 5.03 12.41
N LEU A 94 5.75 5.63 12.18
CA LEU A 94 5.47 6.34 10.94
C LEU A 94 6.16 7.70 10.97
N GLU A 95 6.96 7.99 9.95
CA GLU A 95 7.49 9.32 9.75
C GLU A 95 6.46 10.19 9.04
N TYR A 96 6.24 11.40 9.58
CA TYR A 96 5.31 12.38 9.02
C TYR A 96 6.07 13.59 8.49
N GLY A 97 5.77 13.98 7.25
CA GLY A 97 6.29 15.21 6.64
C GLY A 97 5.15 16.07 6.10
N PRO A 98 5.10 17.38 6.41
CA PRO A 98 4.11 18.27 5.82
C PRO A 98 4.43 18.53 4.34
N LEU A 99 3.42 18.38 3.47
CA LEU A 99 3.43 18.92 2.10
C LEU A 99 2.13 19.71 1.90
N SER A 100 2.14 21.01 2.19
CA SER A 100 0.95 21.90 2.15
C SER A 100 -0.28 21.26 2.81
N ASP A 101 -1.19 20.72 2.01
CA ASP A 101 -2.49 20.20 2.42
C ASP A 101 -2.49 18.66 2.53
N THR A 102 -1.33 18.03 2.34
CA THR A 102 -1.15 16.57 2.38
C THR A 102 -0.18 16.15 3.48
N VAL A 103 -0.47 14.99 4.05
CA VAL A 103 0.43 14.29 4.97
C VAL A 103 1.10 13.18 4.18
N ARG A 104 2.43 13.24 4.08
CA ARG A 104 3.23 12.08 3.66
C ARG A 104 3.50 11.20 4.87
N MET A 105 3.36 9.90 4.69
CA MET A 105 3.71 8.89 5.67
C MET A 105 4.66 7.87 5.07
N THR A 106 5.73 7.55 5.79
CA THR A 106 6.66 6.48 5.44
C THR A 106 6.59 5.38 6.49
N ALA A 107 6.45 4.14 6.04
CA ALA A 107 6.40 2.94 6.86
C ALA A 107 7.52 1.97 6.45
N THR A 108 8.43 1.66 7.37
CA THR A 108 9.39 0.58 7.17
C THR A 108 8.66 -0.76 7.18
N LEU A 109 8.97 -1.61 6.21
CA LEU A 109 8.46 -2.97 6.18
C LEU A 109 9.40 -3.88 6.96
N ALA A 110 8.84 -4.77 7.79
CA ALA A 110 9.65 -5.79 8.43
C ALA A 110 10.26 -6.67 7.33
N ALA A 111 11.55 -6.99 7.48
CA ALA A 111 12.12 -8.11 6.75
C ALA A 111 11.28 -9.36 7.03
N ARG A 112 11.20 -10.28 6.06
CA ARG A 112 10.45 -11.54 6.24
C ARG A 112 10.78 -12.16 7.59
N SER A 113 9.76 -12.38 8.43
CA SER A 113 9.87 -13.41 9.45
C SER A 113 9.97 -14.75 8.71
N SER A 114 10.96 -15.57 9.06
CA SER A 114 11.13 -16.90 8.48
C SER A 114 9.94 -17.84 8.73
N ALA A 115 9.01 -17.47 9.62
CA ALA A 115 7.85 -18.27 9.99
C ALA A 115 6.76 -18.38 8.91
N ASP A 116 6.59 -17.38 8.04
CA ASP A 116 5.54 -17.37 7.00
C ASP A 116 5.95 -18.10 5.70
N ALA A 117 7.11 -18.76 5.69
CA ALA A 117 7.66 -19.44 4.51
C ALA A 117 7.13 -20.87 4.30
N GLN A 118 6.35 -21.41 5.24
CA GLN A 118 6.09 -22.85 5.37
C GLN A 118 4.62 -23.27 5.30
N LEU A 119 3.73 -22.42 4.76
CA LEU A 119 2.35 -22.78 4.40
C LEU A 119 2.17 -22.69 2.89
#